data_AF-A0A6G3TWN5-F1
#
_entry.id   AF-A0A6G3TWN5-F1
#
_cell.length_a   1.000
_cell.length_b   1.000
_cell.length_c   1.000
_cell.angle_alpha   90.00
_cell.angle_beta   90.00
_cell.angle_gamma   90.00
#
_symmetry.space_group_name_H-M   'P 1'
#
loop_
_entity.id
_entity.type
_entity.pdbx_description
1 polymer ?
#
loop_
_entity_poly.entity_id
_entity_poly.type
_entity_poly.pdbx_seq_one_letter_code
_entity_poly.pdbx_strand_id
1 'polypeptide(L)'
;AELGSALLEVAAISRAVGGRRDLVSVVPCDAAADRVHRMCRAGGIPLTGGGGTDLRAGFTRALSARPRPDVIVVLTDGQTPWPHRRPQCRTVVGLFPRQGGPLDEDDPEYVPDTPPAWARVVTIGPGAAAG
;
A
#
# COMPACT_ATOMS: atom_id res chain seq x y z
N ALA A 1 13.81 1.35 4.17
CA ALA A 1 13.04 1.86 5.32
C ALA A 1 11.53 1.64 5.14
N GLU A 2 10.98 2.01 3.98
CA GLU A 2 9.54 2.01 3.66
C GLU A 2 8.87 0.64 3.78
N LEU A 3 9.46 -0.42 3.21
CA LEU A 3 8.90 -1.78 3.33
C LEU A 3 8.77 -2.23 4.80
N GLY A 4 9.74 -1.88 5.66
CA GLY A 4 9.70 -2.18 7.08
C GLY A 4 8.57 -1.43 7.80
N SER A 5 8.43 -0.13 7.52
CA SER A 5 7.30 0.66 8.02
C SER A 5 5.96 0.14 7.51
N ALA A 6 5.85 -0.23 6.23
CA ALA A 6 4.64 -0.78 5.65
C ALA A 6 4.17 -2.04 6.37
N LEU A 7 5.11 -2.92 6.72
CA LEU A 7 4.82 -4.15 7.46
C LEU A 7 4.37 -3.88 8.90
N LEU A 8 4.98 -2.90 9.58
CA LEU A 8 4.53 -2.47 10.91
C LEU A 8 3.10 -1.95 10.87
N GLU A 9 2.75 -1.18 9.84
CA GLU A 9 1.40 -0.67 9.65
C GLU A 9 0.40 -1.80 9.33
N VAL A 10 0.73 -2.75 8.44
CA VAL A 10 -0.13 -3.91 8.17
C VAL A 10 -0.39 -4.72 9.44
N ALA A 11 0.64 -4.92 10.27
CA ALA A 11 0.51 -5.60 11.55
C ALA A 11 -0.34 -4.79 12.55
N ALA A 12 -0.19 -3.46 12.58
CA ALA A 12 -0.98 -2.57 13.43
C ALA A 12 -2.46 -2.56 13.01
N ILE A 13 -2.76 -2.50 11.72
CA ILE A 13 -4.12 -2.59 11.17
C ILE A 13 -4.75 -3.93 11.55
N SER A 14 -4.02 -5.03 11.36
CA SER A 14 -4.49 -6.37 11.71
C SER A 14 -4.84 -6.50 13.19
N ARG A 15 -4.05 -5.87 14.08
CA ARG A 15 -4.36 -5.81 15.52
C ARG A 15 -5.59 -4.93 15.80
N ALA A 16 -5.70 -3.77 15.15
CA ALA A 16 -6.81 -2.82 15.35
C ALA A 16 -8.17 -3.40 14.94
N VAL A 17 -8.22 -4.30 13.95
CA VAL A 17 -9.45 -5.01 13.54
C VAL A 17 -9.72 -6.29 14.36
N GLY A 18 -9.13 -6.40 15.56
CA GLY A 18 -9.38 -7.50 16.49
C GLY A 18 -8.52 -8.75 16.25
N GLY A 19 -7.41 -8.64 15.51
CA GLY A 19 -6.47 -9.76 15.27
C GLY A 19 -7.01 -10.85 14.34
N ARG A 20 -8.23 -10.67 13.82
CA ARG A 20 -8.89 -11.59 12.90
C ARG A 20 -8.26 -11.51 11.52
N ARG A 21 -7.43 -12.51 11.21
CA ARG A 21 -6.64 -12.58 9.97
C ARG A 21 -7.48 -12.79 8.72
N ASP A 22 -8.74 -13.22 8.87
CA ASP A 22 -9.72 -13.35 7.78
C ASP A 22 -10.33 -12.00 7.36
N LEU A 23 -10.19 -10.94 8.18
CA LEU A 23 -10.68 -9.60 7.86
C LEU A 23 -9.64 -8.73 7.12
N VAL A 24 -8.40 -9.21 6.99
CA VAL A 24 -7.31 -8.50 6.33
C VAL A 24 -6.76 -9.35 5.21
N SER A 25 -6.75 -8.81 4.00
CA SER A 25 -6.09 -9.41 2.84
C SER A 25 -5.07 -8.43 2.26
N VAL A 26 -3.92 -8.95 1.82
CA VAL A 26 -2.83 -8.14 1.29
C VAL A 26 -2.64 -8.43 -0.20
N VAL A 27 -2.57 -7.36 -0.99
CA VAL A 27 -2.28 -7.41 -2.42
C VAL A 27 -0.92 -6.75 -2.66
N PRO A 28 0.15 -7.52 -2.90
CA PRO A 28 1.45 -6.95 -3.22
C PRO A 28 1.40 -6.30 -4.61
N CYS A 29 1.87 -5.05 -4.70
CA CYS A 29 1.95 -4.27 -5.93
C CYS A 29 3.40 -3.81 -6.18
N ASP A 30 4.38 -4.68 -5.93
CA ASP A 30 5.80 -4.37 -6.12
C ASP A 30 6.53 -5.48 -6.90
N ALA A 31 7.64 -5.13 -7.55
CA ALA A 31 8.53 -6.09 -8.20
C ALA A 31 9.24 -7.02 -7.19
N ALA A 32 9.20 -6.69 -5.89
CA ALA A 32 9.73 -7.49 -4.78
C ALA A 32 8.67 -8.40 -4.12
N ALA A 33 7.61 -8.77 -4.86
CA ALA A 33 6.47 -9.54 -4.39
C ALA A 33 6.85 -10.81 -3.60
N ASP A 34 8.00 -11.43 -3.89
CA ASP A 34 8.52 -12.61 -3.19
C ASP A 34 8.87 -12.36 -1.72
N ARG A 35 9.39 -11.16 -1.37
CA ARG A 35 9.70 -10.80 0.03
C ARG A 35 8.43 -10.54 0.81
N VAL A 36 7.50 -9.78 0.23
CA VAL A 36 6.16 -9.55 0.82
C VAL A 36 5.43 -10.90 1.01
N HIS A 37 5.55 -11.80 0.04
CA HIS A 37 4.93 -13.13 0.11
C HIS A 37 5.41 -13.96 1.31
N ARG A 38 6.73 -14.03 1.49
CA ARG A 38 7.35 -14.82 2.56
C ARG A 38 6.93 -14.32 3.94
N MET A 39 6.75 -13.01 4.09
CA MET A 39 6.50 -12.36 5.37
C MET A 39 5.01 -12.34 5.76
N CYS A 40 4.10 -12.07 4.82
CA CYS A 40 2.67 -12.22 5.09
C CYS A 40 2.31 -13.68 5.40
N ARG A 41 3.01 -14.68 4.79
CA ARG A 41 2.92 -16.08 5.24
C ARG A 41 3.33 -16.28 6.70
N ALA A 42 4.45 -15.69 7.12
CA ALA A 42 4.88 -15.75 8.53
C ALA A 42 3.86 -15.09 9.49
N GLY A 43 3.20 -14.03 9.03
CA GLY A 43 2.09 -13.37 9.74
C GLY A 43 0.73 -14.04 9.58
N GLY A 44 0.61 -15.13 8.81
CA GLY A 44 -0.64 -15.81 8.45
C GLY A 44 -1.68 -14.91 7.80
N ILE A 45 -1.25 -13.89 7.08
CA ILE A 45 -2.11 -12.94 6.37
C ILE A 45 -2.31 -13.46 4.93
N PRO A 46 -3.56 -13.67 4.47
CA PRO A 46 -3.84 -14.08 3.10
C PRO A 46 -3.27 -13.08 2.07
N LEU A 47 -2.56 -13.63 1.10
CA LEU A 47 -2.01 -12.88 -0.04
C LEU A 47 -2.76 -13.23 -1.31
N THR A 48 -2.99 -12.23 -2.15
CA THR A 48 -3.45 -12.48 -3.51
C THR A 48 -2.59 -11.67 -4.50
N GLY A 49 -1.80 -12.34 -5.35
CA GLY A 49 -1.22 -11.76 -6.58
C GLY A 49 0.29 -11.86 -6.76
N GLY A 50 0.82 -11.16 -7.78
CA GLY A 50 2.23 -11.14 -8.19
C GLY A 50 2.58 -9.80 -8.85
N GLY A 51 3.86 -9.41 -8.75
CA GLY A 51 4.37 -8.04 -8.77
C GLY A 51 4.05 -7.15 -9.98
N GLY A 52 3.87 -5.86 -9.67
CA GLY A 52 3.75 -4.73 -10.59
C GLY A 52 3.39 -3.44 -9.84
N THR A 53 4.07 -2.32 -10.12
CA THR A 53 3.87 -0.99 -9.48
C THR A 53 2.64 -0.24 -10.01
N ASP A 54 1.64 -0.93 -10.55
CA ASP A 54 0.42 -0.29 -11.05
C ASP A 54 -0.71 -0.44 -10.02
N LEU A 55 -0.97 0.62 -9.25
CA LEU A 55 -2.07 0.61 -8.30
C LEU A 55 -3.43 0.43 -8.99
N ARG A 56 -3.62 0.77 -10.26
CA ARG A 56 -4.87 0.46 -10.98
C ARG A 56 -5.14 -1.03 -11.00
N ALA A 57 -4.12 -1.85 -11.23
CA ALA A 57 -4.22 -3.31 -11.17
C ALA A 57 -4.46 -3.80 -9.73
N GLY A 58 -3.74 -3.25 -8.76
CA GLY A 58 -3.93 -3.54 -7.33
C GLY A 58 -5.36 -3.29 -6.84
N PHE A 59 -5.93 -2.13 -7.17
CA PHE A 59 -7.31 -1.78 -6.85
C PHE A 59 -8.30 -2.69 -7.57
N THR A 60 -8.10 -2.96 -8.87
CA THR A 60 -8.97 -3.87 -9.63
C THR A 60 -9.05 -5.24 -8.97
N ARG A 61 -7.90 -5.76 -8.51
CA ARG A 61 -7.82 -7.02 -7.81
C ARG A 61 -8.51 -6.97 -6.44
N ALA A 62 -8.19 -5.98 -5.61
CA ALA A 62 -8.79 -5.83 -4.29
C ALA A 62 -10.32 -5.72 -4.36
N LEU A 63 -10.84 -4.94 -5.32
CA LEU A 63 -12.28 -4.74 -5.52
C LEU A 63 -12.99 -5.97 -6.09
N SER A 64 -12.26 -6.91 -6.69
CA SER A 64 -12.79 -8.18 -7.20
C SER A 64 -12.88 -9.27 -6.13
N ALA A 65 -12.27 -9.05 -4.95
CA ALA A 65 -12.30 -10.00 -3.85
C ALA A 65 -13.72 -10.25 -3.32
N ARG A 66 -13.92 -11.43 -2.74
CA ARG A 66 -15.15 -11.80 -2.04
C ARG A 66 -14.81 -12.26 -0.61
N PRO A 67 -15.36 -11.62 0.42
CA PRO A 67 -16.22 -10.43 0.37
C PRO A 67 -15.49 -9.20 -0.21
N ARG A 68 -16.27 -8.23 -0.72
CA ARG A 68 -15.70 -6.95 -1.17
C ARG A 68 -15.14 -6.18 0.03
N PRO A 69 -14.03 -5.45 -0.12
CA PRO A 69 -13.45 -4.70 1.00
C PRO A 69 -14.31 -3.48 1.36
N ASP A 70 -14.49 -3.22 2.67
CA ASP A 70 -15.07 -1.97 3.18
C ASP A 70 -14.08 -0.80 3.11
N VAL A 71 -12.79 -1.12 3.24
CA VAL A 71 -11.67 -0.17 3.21
C VAL A 71 -10.51 -0.76 2.41
N ILE A 72 -9.91 0.06 1.55
CA ILE A 72 -8.61 -0.23 0.94
C ILE A 72 -7.57 0.66 1.62
N VAL A 73 -6.50 0.06 2.14
CA VAL A 73 -5.31 0.76 2.62
C VAL A 73 -4.17 0.52 1.63
N VAL A 74 -3.62 1.61 1.10
CA VAL A 74 -2.48 1.61 0.19
C VAL A 74 -1.26 2.11 0.94
N LEU A 75 -0.13 1.41 0.84
CA LEU A 75 1.14 1.83 1.42
C LEU A 75 2.13 2.01 0.26
N THR A 76 2.56 3.25 -0.01
CA THR A 76 3.33 3.60 -1.21
C THR A 76 4.13 4.88 -0.98
N ASP A 77 5.15 5.10 -1.80
CA ASP A 77 5.88 6.37 -1.95
C ASP A 77 5.21 7.32 -2.98
N GLY A 78 4.15 6.85 -3.64
CA GLY A 78 3.37 7.60 -4.64
C GLY A 78 3.83 7.43 -6.08
N GLN A 79 4.89 6.67 -6.39
CA GLN A 79 5.37 6.46 -7.77
C GLN A 79 4.57 5.41 -8.52
N THR A 80 3.33 5.73 -8.85
CA THR A 80 2.43 4.76 -9.46
C THR A 80 1.25 5.44 -10.14
N PRO A 81 0.78 4.91 -11.28
CA PRO A 81 -0.48 5.35 -11.85
C PRO A 81 -1.64 5.09 -10.88
N TRP A 82 -2.43 6.12 -10.58
CA TRP A 82 -3.60 6.00 -9.72
C TRP A 82 -4.87 5.62 -10.50
N PRO A 83 -5.85 4.96 -9.87
CA PRO A 83 -7.18 4.81 -10.44
C PRO A 83 -7.85 6.16 -10.69
N HIS A 84 -8.36 6.39 -11.90
CA HIS A 84 -9.07 7.63 -12.22
C HIS A 84 -10.45 7.73 -11.54
N ARG A 85 -11.09 6.59 -11.26
CA ARG A 85 -12.43 6.55 -10.64
C ARG A 85 -12.32 6.21 -9.16
N ARG A 86 -13.06 6.95 -8.33
CA ARG A 86 -13.21 6.67 -6.91
C ARG A 86 -13.83 5.26 -6.70
N PRO A 87 -13.20 4.39 -5.89
CA PRO A 87 -13.79 3.11 -5.48
C PRO A 87 -15.05 3.31 -4.63
N GLN A 88 -15.93 2.30 -4.60
CA GLN A 88 -17.14 2.33 -3.76
C GLN A 88 -16.83 2.16 -2.26
N CYS A 89 -15.62 1.74 -1.90
CA CYS A 89 -15.15 1.61 -0.53
C CYS A 89 -14.34 2.83 -0.08
N ARG A 90 -14.07 2.95 1.22
CA ARG A 90 -13.16 3.98 1.72
C ARG A 90 -11.74 3.66 1.26
N THR A 91 -10.95 4.68 0.97
CA THR A 91 -9.54 4.51 0.63
C THR A 91 -8.66 5.38 1.51
N VAL A 92 -7.65 4.76 2.11
CA VAL A 92 -6.61 5.41 2.89
C VAL A 92 -5.26 5.14 2.22
N VAL A 93 -4.50 6.19 1.98
CA VAL A 93 -3.14 6.11 1.44
C VAL A 93 -2.16 6.46 2.56
N GLY A 94 -1.42 5.48 3.03
CA GLY A 94 -0.21 5.66 3.80
C GLY A 94 0.93 6.03 2.86
N LEU A 95 1.31 7.31 2.83
CA LEU A 95 2.35 7.82 1.95
C LEU A 95 3.67 7.91 2.71
N PHE A 96 4.70 7.20 2.24
CA PHE A 96 6.04 7.32 2.80
C PHE A 96 6.74 8.59 2.30
N PRO A 97 7.37 9.39 3.18
CA PRO A 97 8.16 10.53 2.77
C PRO A 97 9.43 10.04 2.08
N ARG A 98 9.66 10.49 0.83
CA ARG A 98 10.92 10.22 0.14
C ARG A 98 12.10 10.78 0.92
N GLN A 99 13.13 9.96 1.08
CA GLN A 99 14.45 10.41 1.51
C GLN A 99 15.25 10.75 0.25
N GLY A 100 15.22 12.03 -0.14
CA GLY A 100 15.78 12.53 -1.42
C GLY A 100 14.71 13.31 -2.18
N GLY A 101 15.07 14.50 -2.68
CA GLY A 101 14.17 15.45 -3.34
C GLY A 101 13.49 14.91 -4.61
N PRO A 102 12.87 15.79 -5.45
CA PRO A 102 12.30 15.36 -6.72
C PRO A 102 13.37 14.57 -7.50
N LEU A 103 13.03 13.35 -7.94
CA LEU A 103 13.97 12.43 -8.56
C LEU A 103 14.18 12.76 -10.05
N ASP A 104 15.32 12.31 -10.56
CA ASP A 104 15.85 12.43 -11.94
C ASP A 104 16.28 13.84 -12.36
N GLU A 105 17.57 14.13 -12.19
CA GLU A 105 18.23 15.25 -12.91
C GLU A 105 18.16 15.07 -14.45
N ASP A 106 17.78 13.87 -14.93
CA ASP A 106 17.66 13.51 -16.35
C ASP A 106 16.26 13.73 -16.96
N ASP A 107 15.21 13.97 -16.15
CA ASP A 107 13.85 14.30 -16.65
C ASP A 107 13.24 15.49 -15.88
N PRO A 108 13.53 16.73 -16.32
CA PRO A 108 13.00 17.94 -15.69
C PRO A 108 11.49 18.12 -15.85
N GLU A 109 10.81 17.27 -16.63
CA GLU A 109 9.35 17.30 -16.83
C GLU A 109 8.61 16.29 -15.94
N TYR A 110 9.31 15.47 -15.16
CA TYR A 110 8.68 14.48 -14.29
C TYR A 110 7.89 15.14 -13.15
N VAL A 111 6.57 15.21 -13.33
CA VAL A 111 5.61 15.58 -12.27
C VAL A 111 5.11 14.30 -11.61
N PRO A 112 5.41 14.07 -10.31
CA PRO A 112 4.89 12.90 -9.61
C PRO A 112 3.36 12.90 -9.62
N ASP A 113 2.76 11.77 -9.96
CA ASP A 113 1.33 11.54 -9.81
C ASP A 113 0.95 11.65 -8.33
N THR A 114 0.27 12.74 -7.96
CA THR A 114 -0.21 12.93 -6.58
C THR A 114 -1.37 11.99 -6.26
N PRO A 115 -1.50 11.50 -5.01
CA PRO A 115 -2.66 10.70 -4.63
C PRO A 115 -3.97 11.45 -4.94
N PRO A 116 -4.99 10.75 -5.46
CA PRO A 116 -6.20 11.40 -5.90
C PRO A 116 -7.00 11.99 -4.73
N ALA A 117 -7.63 13.15 -4.95
CA ALA A 117 -8.35 13.91 -3.91
C ALA A 117 -9.49 13.14 -3.20
N TRP A 118 -9.98 12.05 -3.78
CA TRP A 118 -10.98 11.19 -3.15
C TRP A 118 -10.41 10.23 -2.09
N ALA A 119 -9.09 10.07 -2.03
CA ALA A 119 -8.42 9.25 -1.05
C ALA A 119 -8.02 10.07 0.19
N ARG A 120 -8.12 9.46 1.37
CA ARG A 120 -7.55 10.05 2.59
C ARG A 120 -6.07 9.75 2.63
N VAL A 121 -5.21 10.77 2.62
CA VAL A 121 -3.76 10.61 2.70
C VAL A 121 -3.29 10.76 4.15
N VAL A 122 -2.39 9.87 4.58
CA VAL A 122 -1.69 9.89 5.87
C VAL A 122 -0.20 9.73 5.59
N THR A 123 0.62 10.70 5.96
CA THR A 123 2.08 10.57 5.83
C THR A 123 2.61 9.65 6.92
N ILE A 124 3.39 8.63 6.54
CA ILE A 124 3.99 7.68 7.47
C ILE A 124 5.46 8.03 7.67
N GLY A 125 5.80 8.57 8.83
CA GLY A 125 7.19 8.82 9.20
C GLY A 125 8.00 7.51 9.34
N PRO A 126 9.35 7.57 9.32
CA PRO A 126 10.15 6.44 9.77
C PRO A 126 9.69 6.09 11.19
N GLY A 127 9.24 4.85 11.38
CA GLY A 127 8.76 4.41 12.69
C GLY A 127 9.87 4.65 13.70
N ALA A 128 9.55 5.29 14.83
CA ALA A 128 10.47 5.36 15.94
C ALA A 128 10.90 3.92 16.24
N ALA A 129 12.18 3.61 16.04
CA ALA A 129 12.73 2.34 16.45
C ALA A 129 12.38 2.19 17.93
N ALA A 130 11.65 1.14 18.27
CA ALA A 130 11.35 0.82 19.65
C ALA A 130 12.69 0.76 20.40
N GLY A 131 12.88 1.71 21.32
CA GLY A 131 13.91 1.66 22.34
C GLY A 131 13.53 0.68 23.45
#